data_AF-A0A2E3J8I6-F1
#
_entry.id   AF-A0A2E3J8I6-F1
#
_cell.length_a   1.000
_cell.length_b   1.000
_cell.length_c   1.000
_cell.angle_alpha   90.00
_cell.angle_beta   90.00
_cell.angle_gamma   90.00
#
_symmetry.space_group_name_H-M   'P 1'
#
loop_
_entity.id
_entity.type
_entity.pdbx_description
1 polymer ?
#
loop_
_entity_poly.entity_id
_entity_poly.type
_entity_poly.pdbx_seq_one_letter_code
_entity_poly.pdbx_strand_id
1 'polypeptide(L)'
;MPISTVKIRLNKARNKLKTEALKMVEDTFGRQKSEPKVEIKSVEGYLSIHEMGYEFLRLSESAPSSPNDIYVSKSNIEQASMNLGYFIVGQARPPKGEERYSALIRFDPEKG
;
A
#
# COMPACT_ATOMS: atom_id res chain seq x y z
N MET A 1 47.89 -38.34 -15.67
CA MET A 1 47.43 -37.02 -15.16
C MET A 1 47.55 -37.01 -13.64
N PRO A 2 48.14 -35.99 -13.00
CA PRO A 2 48.30 -35.97 -11.55
C PRO A 2 46.96 -35.75 -10.83
N ILE A 3 46.76 -36.47 -9.71
CA ILE A 3 45.55 -36.47 -8.87
C ILE A 3 45.17 -35.05 -8.39
N SER A 4 46.14 -34.14 -8.32
CA SER A 4 45.96 -32.73 -7.97
C SER A 4 45.03 -31.99 -8.93
N THR A 5 45.11 -32.26 -10.24
CA THR A 5 44.29 -31.56 -11.25
C THR A 5 42.82 -31.91 -11.11
N VAL A 6 42.48 -33.14 -10.71
CA VAL A 6 41.09 -33.58 -10.49
C VAL A 6 40.51 -32.90 -9.26
N LYS A 7 41.27 -32.83 -8.14
CA LYS A 7 40.84 -32.11 -6.92
C LYS A 7 40.62 -30.62 -7.17
N ILE A 8 41.49 -29.97 -7.96
CA ILE A 8 41.35 -28.56 -8.32
C ILE A 8 40.07 -28.32 -9.13
N ARG A 9 39.79 -29.17 -10.13
CA ARG A 9 38.57 -29.08 -10.94
C ARG A 9 37.31 -29.29 -10.10
N LEU A 10 37.35 -30.23 -9.15
CA LEU A 10 36.24 -30.51 -8.23
C LEU A 10 35.95 -29.33 -7.31
N ASN A 11 36.97 -28.71 -6.72
CA ASN A 11 36.81 -27.53 -5.87
C ASN A 11 36.29 -26.33 -6.66
N LYS A 12 36.76 -26.13 -7.90
CA LYS A 12 36.27 -25.06 -8.77
C LYS A 12 34.79 -25.24 -9.12
N ALA A 13 34.36 -26.45 -9.45
CA ALA A 13 32.97 -26.76 -9.74
C ALA A 13 32.07 -26.56 -8.52
N ARG A 14 32.51 -27.03 -7.33
CA ARG A 14 31.77 -26.87 -6.07
C ARG A 14 31.60 -25.40 -5.67
N ASN A 15 32.65 -24.60 -5.82
CA ASN A 15 32.58 -23.16 -5.52
C ASN A 15 31.66 -22.42 -6.47
N LYS A 16 31.66 -22.77 -7.76
CA LYS A 16 30.75 -22.18 -8.75
C LYS A 16 29.29 -22.45 -8.42
N LEU A 17 28.94 -23.70 -8.08
CA LEU A 17 27.58 -24.08 -7.67
C LEU A 17 27.14 -23.35 -6.40
N LYS A 18 28.05 -23.21 -5.42
CA LYS A 18 27.76 -22.48 -4.18
C LYS A 18 27.47 -21.00 -4.45
N THR A 19 28.22 -20.36 -5.34
CA THR A 19 28.01 -18.95 -5.71
C THR A 19 26.73 -18.74 -6.52
N GLU A 20 26.38 -19.67 -7.41
CA GLU A 20 25.14 -19.62 -8.21
C GLU A 20 23.90 -19.73 -7.30
N ALA A 21 23.94 -20.68 -6.36
CA ALA A 21 22.85 -20.87 -5.41
C ALA A 21 22.69 -19.66 -4.46
N LEU A 22 23.80 -19.05 -4.01
CA LEU A 22 23.76 -17.84 -3.19
C LEU A 22 23.10 -16.67 -3.94
N LYS A 23 23.44 -16.46 -5.22
CA LYS A 23 22.78 -15.45 -6.05
C LYS A 23 21.28 -15.70 -6.22
N MET A 24 20.86 -16.95 -6.45
CA MET A 24 19.44 -17.29 -6.57
C MET A 24 18.66 -17.01 -5.29
N VAL A 25 19.26 -17.28 -4.13
CA VAL A 25 18.67 -16.94 -2.83
C VAL A 25 18.59 -15.41 -2.67
N GLU A 26 19.64 -14.67 -3.01
CA GLU A 26 19.63 -13.20 -2.97
C GLU A 26 18.65 -12.56 -3.97
N ASP A 27 18.46 -13.12 -5.16
CA ASP A 27 17.49 -12.61 -6.14
C ASP A 27 16.04 -12.86 -5.69
N THR A 28 15.82 -13.97 -4.97
CA THR A 28 14.48 -14.36 -4.46
C THR A 28 14.13 -13.61 -3.16
N PHE A 29 15.09 -13.41 -2.26
CA PHE A 29 14.88 -12.82 -0.93
C PHE A 29 15.39 -11.37 -0.78
N GLY A 30 16.33 -10.93 -1.61
CA GLY A 30 16.98 -9.61 -1.57
C GLY A 30 16.16 -8.49 -2.22
N ARG A 31 14.99 -8.81 -2.79
CA ARG A 31 13.95 -7.81 -3.08
C ARG A 31 13.20 -7.42 -1.80
N GLN A 32 13.92 -6.97 -0.76
CA GLN A 32 13.36 -5.95 0.11
C GLN A 32 13.28 -4.66 -0.71
N LYS A 33 12.28 -4.61 -1.61
CA LYS A 33 11.89 -3.38 -2.29
C LYS A 33 11.49 -2.46 -1.14
N SER A 34 12.35 -1.51 -0.79
CA SER A 34 11.99 -0.46 0.16
C SER A 34 10.62 0.05 -0.28
N GLU A 35 9.59 -0.23 0.52
CA GLU A 35 8.27 0.26 0.18
C GLU A 35 8.40 1.77 0.03
N PRO A 36 7.96 2.34 -1.11
CA PRO A 36 8.04 3.79 -1.28
C PRO A 36 7.36 4.42 -0.08
N LYS A 37 8.03 5.39 0.56
CA LYS A 37 7.49 6.10 1.72
C LYS A 37 6.16 6.72 1.31
N VAL A 38 5.06 6.08 1.69
CA VAL A 38 3.70 6.49 1.31
C VAL A 38 3.43 7.81 2.02
N GLU A 39 3.18 8.87 1.25
CA GLU A 39 2.83 10.18 1.80
C GLU A 39 1.40 10.13 2.34
N ILE A 40 1.25 10.10 3.66
CA ILE A 40 -0.05 10.17 4.31
C ILE A 40 -0.43 11.64 4.51
N LYS A 41 -1.65 12.00 4.10
CA LYS A 41 -2.18 13.36 4.20
C LYS A 41 -3.33 13.42 5.20
N SER A 42 -3.39 14.50 5.99
CA SER A 42 -4.58 14.83 6.75
C SER A 42 -5.69 15.27 5.81
N VAL A 43 -6.90 14.76 6.04
CA VAL A 43 -8.09 15.05 5.23
C VAL A 43 -9.27 15.31 6.14
N GLU A 44 -10.21 16.11 5.64
CA GLU A 44 -11.47 16.38 6.30
C GLU A 44 -12.60 16.53 5.26
N GLY A 45 -13.83 16.24 5.66
CA GLY A 45 -15.00 16.39 4.80
C GLY A 45 -16.23 15.65 5.30
N TYR A 46 -17.32 15.83 4.58
CA TYR A 46 -18.61 15.19 4.83
C TYR A 46 -18.69 13.84 4.12
N LEU A 47 -19.17 12.82 4.83
CA LEU A 47 -19.45 11.50 4.26
C LEU A 47 -20.64 11.58 3.29
N SER A 48 -20.41 11.29 2.01
CA SER A 48 -21.45 11.33 0.97
C SER A 48 -21.40 10.07 0.10
N ILE A 49 -22.56 9.67 -0.42
CA ILE A 49 -22.66 8.64 -1.45
C ILE A 49 -22.31 9.24 -2.80
N HIS A 50 -21.49 8.51 -3.56
CA HIS A 50 -21.24 8.74 -4.98
C HIS A 50 -22.26 7.99 -5.84
N GLU A 51 -22.47 8.45 -7.07
CA GLU A 51 -23.50 7.94 -8.00
C GLU A 51 -23.37 6.43 -8.29
N MET A 52 -22.16 5.88 -8.16
CA MET A 52 -21.90 4.44 -8.30
C MET A 52 -22.09 3.62 -7.00
N GLY A 53 -22.64 4.22 -5.93
CA GLY A 53 -22.94 3.54 -4.67
C GLY A 53 -21.78 3.37 -3.69
N TYR A 54 -20.65 4.05 -3.93
CA TYR A 54 -19.50 4.08 -3.03
C TYR A 54 -19.55 5.31 -2.12
N GLU A 55 -18.97 5.24 -0.93
CA GLU A 55 -18.90 6.37 0.00
C GLU A 55 -17.58 7.14 -0.08
N PHE A 56 -17.67 8.47 0.00
CA PHE A 56 -16.54 9.38 -0.13
C PHE A 56 -16.61 10.51 0.91
N LEU A 57 -15.44 11.02 1.32
CA LEU A 57 -15.34 12.32 1.99
C LEU A 57 -15.29 13.43 0.93
N ARG A 58 -16.20 14.40 1.06
CA ARG A 58 -16.26 15.61 0.22
C ARG A 58 -16.11 16.87 1.04
N LEU A 59 -15.53 17.90 0.43
CA LEU A 59 -15.39 19.22 1.07
C LEU A 59 -16.74 19.88 1.43
N SER A 60 -17.79 19.56 0.67
CA SER A 60 -19.15 20.03 0.92
C SER A 60 -20.14 18.92 0.55
N GLU A 61 -21.23 18.81 1.33
CA GLU A 61 -22.32 17.86 1.09
C GLU A 61 -22.94 18.02 -0.30
N SER A 62 -23.00 19.25 -0.82
CA SER A 62 -23.62 19.57 -2.12
C SER A 62 -22.61 19.68 -3.27
N ALA A 63 -21.32 19.38 -3.04
CA ALA A 63 -20.32 19.43 -4.10
C ALA A 63 -20.49 18.27 -5.09
N PRO A 64 -20.26 18.52 -6.40
CA PRO A 64 -20.18 17.44 -7.38
C PRO A 64 -18.99 16.52 -7.07
N SER A 65 -19.06 15.28 -7.55
CA SER A 65 -17.97 14.31 -7.41
C SER A 65 -16.66 14.87 -7.99
N SER A 66 -15.58 14.79 -7.21
CA SER A 66 -14.28 15.36 -7.57
C SER A 66 -13.18 14.30 -7.55
N PRO A 67 -12.13 14.40 -8.39
CA PRO A 67 -10.94 13.54 -8.28
C PRO A 67 -10.22 13.64 -6.93
N ASN A 68 -10.47 14.73 -6.19
CA ASN A 68 -9.92 14.94 -4.85
C ASN A 68 -10.77 14.31 -3.74
N ASP A 69 -11.90 13.68 -4.07
CA ASP A 69 -12.73 12.96 -3.11
C ASP A 69 -11.93 11.78 -2.51
N ILE A 70 -12.11 11.56 -1.21
CA ILE A 70 -11.40 10.49 -0.50
C ILE A 70 -12.34 9.30 -0.36
N TYR A 71 -11.96 8.16 -0.91
CA TYR A 71 -12.72 6.91 -0.77
C TYR A 71 -12.74 6.47 0.71
N VAL A 72 -13.94 6.11 1.18
CA VAL A 72 -14.15 5.52 2.49
C VAL A 72 -14.65 4.09 2.31
N SER A 73 -13.96 3.13 2.91
CA SER A 73 -14.38 1.74 2.85
C SER A 73 -15.60 1.50 3.74
N LYS A 74 -16.48 0.56 3.36
CA LYS A 74 -17.61 0.13 4.20
C LYS A 74 -17.15 -0.31 5.60
N SER A 75 -16.02 -1.03 5.67
CA SER A 75 -15.42 -1.44 6.95
C SER A 75 -15.12 -0.24 7.85
N ASN A 76 -14.60 0.86 7.31
CA ASN A 76 -14.32 2.06 8.10
C ASN A 76 -15.61 2.67 8.65
N ILE A 77 -16.68 2.71 7.84
CA ILE A 77 -17.98 3.27 8.21
C ILE A 77 -18.65 2.44 9.29
N GLU A 78 -18.66 1.12 9.13
CA GLU A 78 -19.21 0.17 10.11
C GLU A 78 -18.44 0.22 11.44
N GLN A 79 -17.11 0.20 11.39
CA GLN A 79 -16.26 0.23 12.60
C GLN A 79 -16.40 1.54 13.37
N ALA A 80 -16.62 2.66 12.68
CA ALA A 80 -16.78 3.97 13.30
C ALA A 80 -18.24 4.37 13.52
N SER A 81 -19.21 3.53 13.17
CA SER A 81 -20.65 3.84 13.25
C SER A 81 -21.02 5.17 12.59
N MET A 82 -20.41 5.48 11.45
CA MET A 82 -20.59 6.76 10.74
C MET A 82 -21.90 6.75 9.96
N ASN A 83 -22.64 7.87 10.03
CA ASN A 83 -23.81 8.09 9.18
C ASN A 83 -23.45 9.05 8.03
N LEU A 84 -24.21 8.98 6.94
CA LEU A 84 -24.09 9.94 5.85
C LEU A 84 -24.34 11.37 6.34
N GLY A 85 -23.63 12.33 5.75
CA GLY A 85 -23.66 13.74 6.15
C GLY A 85 -22.80 14.05 7.39
N TYR A 86 -22.10 13.07 7.96
CA TYR A 86 -21.20 13.34 9.09
C TYR A 86 -19.91 13.99 8.60
N PHE A 87 -19.46 15.02 9.33
CA PHE A 87 -18.14 15.59 9.15
C PHE A 87 -17.08 14.68 9.79
N ILE A 88 -16.05 14.38 9.03
CA ILE A 88 -15.02 13.40 9.37
C ILE A 88 -13.66 14.07 9.18
N VAL A 89 -12.78 13.88 10.16
CA VAL A 89 -11.36 14.20 10.07
C VAL A 89 -10.56 12.91 10.11
N GLY A 90 -9.47 12.83 9.37
CA GLY A 90 -8.62 11.64 9.40
C GLY A 90 -7.40 11.73 8.52
N GLN A 91 -6.88 10.56 8.17
CA GLN A 91 -5.68 10.41 7.36
C GLN A 91 -5.99 9.58 6.11
N ALA A 92 -5.54 10.06 4.96
CA ALA A 92 -5.67 9.38 3.69
C ALA A 92 -4.31 9.04 3.08
N ARG A 93 -4.26 7.92 2.37
CA ARG A 93 -3.14 7.55 1.51
C ARG A 93 -3.45 7.90 0.06
N PRO A 94 -2.42 8.16 -0.77
CA PRO A 94 -2.59 8.28 -2.21
C PRO A 94 -3.18 6.99 -2.82
N PRO A 95 -3.78 7.10 -4.02
CA PRO A 95 -4.20 5.93 -4.77
C PRO A 95 -3.02 4.99 -5.03
N LYS A 96 -3.27 3.69 -4.96
CA LYS A 96 -2.28 2.62 -5.19
C LYS A 96 -2.72 1.74 -6.35
N GLY A 97 -1.78 1.39 -7.23
CA GLY A 97 -2.07 0.50 -8.37
C GLY A 97 -3.04 1.14 -9.36
N GLU A 98 -4.23 0.57 -9.49
CA GLU A 98 -5.30 1.03 -10.40
C GLU A 98 -6.39 1.86 -9.68
N GLU A 99 -6.18 2.21 -8.41
CA GLU A 99 -7.12 3.06 -7.67
C GLU A 99 -7.17 4.47 -8.25
N ARG A 100 -8.37 5.04 -8.34
CA ARG A 100 -8.60 6.39 -8.86
C ARG A 100 -8.59 7.48 -7.79
N TYR A 101 -8.84 7.10 -6.54
CA TYR A 101 -9.05 8.02 -5.43
C TYR A 101 -8.09 7.72 -4.29
N SER A 102 -7.75 8.76 -3.54
CA SER A 102 -7.08 8.56 -2.25
C SER A 102 -8.02 7.81 -1.31
N ALA A 103 -7.49 7.01 -0.40
CA ALA A 103 -8.31 6.18 0.48
C ALA A 103 -8.08 6.55 1.95
N LEU A 104 -9.16 6.65 2.72
CA LEU A 104 -9.11 6.87 4.16
C LEU A 104 -8.48 5.64 4.84
N ILE A 105 -7.38 5.85 5.55
CA ILE A 105 -6.68 4.80 6.31
C ILE A 105 -6.97 4.85 7.80
N ARG A 106 -7.38 6.02 8.30
CA ARG A 106 -7.64 6.24 9.71
C ARG A 106 -8.62 7.38 9.88
N PHE A 107 -9.58 7.19 10.78
CA PHE A 107 -10.45 8.22 11.33
C PHE A 107 -9.84 8.80 12.60
N ASP A 108 -9.92 10.11 12.77
CA ASP A 108 -9.59 10.78 14.02
C ASP A 108 -10.88 11.40 14.58
N PRO A 109 -11.48 10.80 15.62
CA PRO A 109 -12.63 11.41 16.28
C PRO A 109 -12.23 12.77 16.82
N GLU A 110 -13.02 13.81 16.53
CA GLU A 110 -12.92 15.05 17.28
C GLU A 110 -13.07 14.69 18.76
N LYS A 111 -12.09 15.12 19.57
CA LYS A 111 -12.21 15.05 21.02
C LYS A 111 -13.29 16.04 21.43
N GLY A 112 -14.53 15.56 21.54
CA GLY A 112 -15.58 16.22 22.31
C GLY A 112 -15.17 16.37 23.77
#